data_AF-A0A6C0NXN4-F1
#
_entry.id   AF-A0A6C0NXN4-F1
#
_cell.length_a   1.000
_cell.length_b   1.000
_cell.length_c   1.000
_cell.angle_alpha   90.00
_cell.angle_beta   90.00
_cell.angle_gamma   90.00
#
_symmetry.space_group_name_H-M   'P 1'
#
loop_
_entity.id
_entity.type
_entity.pdbx_description
1 polymer ?
#
loop_
_entity_poly.entity_id
_entity_poly.type
_entity_poly.pdbx_seq_one_letter_code
_entity_poly.pdbx_strand_id
1 'polypeptide(L)'
;MLTKEQWSKQWVDDHLDMYNFAAALGDEAWQAEIAASMRQLESAYDDHMRDLTKEQLWSQFNTINFKMMELFNQMRQSSSSEEESAIRDLIWQLKLQRMDLAKQIKELC
;
A
#
# COMPACT_ATOMS: atom_id res chain seq x y z
N MET A 1 9.22 8.26 0.08
CA MET A 1 9.66 6.85 0.15
C MET A 1 11.11 6.84 0.54
N LEU A 2 11.52 5.95 1.44
CA LEU A 2 12.93 5.69 1.71
C LEU A 2 13.57 5.03 0.49
N THR A 3 14.84 5.30 0.24
CA THR A 3 15.63 4.49 -0.70
C THR A 3 15.88 3.11 -0.10
N LYS A 4 16.23 2.12 -0.93
CA LYS A 4 16.61 0.78 -0.46
C LYS A 4 17.69 0.85 0.62
N GLU A 5 18.71 1.67 0.40
CA GLU A 5 19.82 1.87 1.34
C GLU A 5 19.35 2.45 2.68
N GLN A 6 18.45 3.44 2.66
CA GLN A 6 17.91 4.04 3.87
C GLN A 6 17.03 3.06 4.66
N TRP A 7 16.15 2.33 3.96
CA TRP A 7 15.30 1.32 4.59
C TRP A 7 16.14 0.18 5.18
N SER A 8 17.10 -0.35 4.42
CA SER A 8 17.98 -1.43 4.88
C SER A 8 18.79 -1.01 6.10
N LYS A 9 19.29 0.23 6.13
CA LYS A 9 19.98 0.75 7.30
C LYS A 9 19.08 0.79 8.53
N GLN A 10 17.90 1.41 8.41
CA GLN A 10 16.95 1.50 9.52
C GLN A 10 16.52 0.11 10.01
N TRP A 11 16.24 -0.81 9.08
CA TRP A 11 15.85 -2.17 9.40
C TRP A 11 16.96 -2.94 10.14
N VAL A 12 18.22 -2.78 9.73
CA VAL A 12 19.38 -3.38 10.41
C VAL A 12 19.55 -2.77 11.80
N ASP A 13 19.45 -1.45 11.93
CA ASP A 13 19.55 -0.75 13.22
C ASP A 13 18.45 -1.26 14.19
N ASP A 14 17.19 -1.35 13.73
CA ASP A 14 16.06 -1.87 14.53
C ASP A 14 16.28 -3.33 14.98
N HIS A 15 16.80 -4.19 14.09
CA HIS A 15 17.09 -5.59 14.43
C HIS A 15 18.28 -5.72 15.38
N LEU A 16 19.29 -4.85 15.28
CA LEU A 16 20.41 -4.82 16.22
C LEU A 16 19.96 -4.38 17.62
N ASP A 17 19.05 -3.41 17.71
CA ASP A 17 18.46 -2.99 19.00
C ASP A 17 17.70 -4.16 19.65
N MET A 18 16.88 -4.89 18.88
CA MET A 18 16.18 -6.08 19.36
C MET A 18 17.15 -7.20 19.77
N TYR A 19 18.21 -7.42 18.99
CA TYR A 19 19.21 -8.45 19.27
C TYR A 19 19.94 -8.16 20.59
N ASN A 20 20.32 -6.91 20.82
CA ASN A 20 20.96 -6.46 22.05
C ASN A 20 20.01 -6.57 23.25
N PHE A 21 18.72 -6.29 23.04
CA PHE A 21 17.71 -6.43 24.08
C PHE A 21 17.47 -7.91 24.45
N ALA A 22 17.39 -8.82 23.47
CA ALA A 22 17.32 -10.27 23.70
C ALA A 22 18.53 -10.77 24.50
N ALA A 23 19.73 -10.30 24.13
CA ALA A 23 20.96 -10.61 24.84
C ALA A 23 20.92 -10.14 26.30
N ALA A 24 20.40 -8.94 26.57
CA ALA A 24 20.27 -8.40 27.93
C ALA A 24 19.29 -9.21 28.80
N LEU A 25 18.30 -9.88 28.19
CA LEU A 25 17.38 -10.78 28.87
C LEU A 25 17.93 -12.21 29.04
N GLY A 26 19.06 -12.53 28.39
CA GLY A 26 19.59 -13.90 28.34
C GLY A 26 18.76 -14.84 27.45
N ASP A 27 17.94 -14.29 26.55
CA ASP A 27 17.10 -15.08 25.64
C ASP A 27 17.89 -15.44 24.37
N GLU A 28 18.71 -16.48 24.47
CA GLU A 28 19.53 -16.97 23.36
C GLU A 28 18.69 -17.49 22.19
N ALA A 29 17.48 -18.01 22.45
CA ALA A 29 16.59 -18.50 21.42
C ALA A 29 16.08 -17.34 20.56
N TRP A 30 15.58 -16.28 21.21
CA TRP A 30 15.14 -15.08 20.52
C TRP A 30 16.27 -14.38 19.78
N GLN A 31 17.46 -14.33 20.38
CA GLN A 31 18.66 -13.77 19.75
C GLN A 31 19.02 -14.52 18.45
N ALA A 32 18.93 -15.86 18.46
CA ALA A 32 19.17 -16.69 17.28
C ALA A 32 18.11 -16.48 16.18
N GLU A 33 16.84 -16.30 16.57
CA GLU A 33 15.76 -15.99 15.63
C GLU A 33 15.99 -14.65 14.92
N ILE A 34 16.39 -13.60 15.65
CA ILE A 34 16.72 -12.29 15.08
C ILE A 34 17.92 -12.40 14.12
N ALA A 35 18.97 -13.12 14.50
CA ALA A 35 20.12 -13.32 13.62
C ALA A 35 19.76 -14.10 12.34
N ALA A 36 18.78 -15.01 12.41
CA ALA A 36 18.27 -15.72 11.25
C ALA A 36 17.44 -14.80 10.33
N SER A 37 16.57 -13.95 10.89
CA SER A 37 15.79 -12.98 10.11
C SER A 37 16.69 -11.96 9.40
N MET A 38 17.77 -11.50 10.06
CA MET A 38 18.76 -10.58 9.48
C MET A 38 19.42 -11.09 8.19
N ARG A 39 19.49 -12.42 7.98
CA ARG A 39 20.01 -13.02 6.73
C ARG A 39 19.06 -12.89 5.55
N GLN A 40 17.80 -12.53 5.79
CA GLN A 40 16.74 -12.40 4.80
C GLN A 40 16.45 -10.94 4.42
N LEU A 41 17.40 -10.02 4.69
CA LEU A 41 17.25 -8.57 4.45
C LEU A 41 16.73 -8.23 3.04
N GLU A 42 17.26 -8.89 2.00
CA GLU A 42 16.81 -8.63 0.62
C GLU A 42 15.36 -9.02 0.40
N SER A 43 14.95 -10.21 0.88
CA SER A 43 13.56 -10.66 0.82
C SER A 43 12.64 -9.73 1.62
N ALA A 44 13.09 -9.29 2.80
CA ALA A 44 12.32 -8.40 3.66
C ALA A 44 12.07 -7.03 3.00
N TYR A 45 13.04 -6.51 2.24
CA TYR A 45 12.86 -5.27 1.47
C TYR A 45 11.85 -5.45 0.33
N ASP A 46 11.97 -6.55 -0.43
CA ASP A 46 11.08 -6.82 -1.55
C ASP A 46 9.63 -7.03 -1.09
N ASP A 47 9.44 -7.74 0.03
CA ASP A 47 8.14 -7.91 0.68
C ASP A 47 7.58 -6.57 1.17
N HIS A 48 8.41 -5.74 1.81
CA HIS A 48 8.02 -4.39 2.23
C HIS A 48 7.58 -3.51 1.06
N MET A 49 8.32 -3.54 -0.06
CA MET A 49 7.96 -2.79 -1.27
C MET A 49 6.68 -3.31 -1.90
N ARG A 50 6.47 -4.63 -1.91
CA ARG A 50 5.23 -5.25 -2.40
C ARG A 50 4.04 -4.80 -1.57
N ASP A 51 4.15 -4.79 -0.25
CA ASP A 51 3.07 -4.38 0.64
C ASP A 51 2.77 -2.88 0.52
N LEU A 52 3.80 -2.03 0.45
CA LEU A 52 3.64 -0.60 0.17
C LEU A 52 2.91 -0.37 -1.16
N THR A 53 3.25 -1.15 -2.20
CA THR A 53 2.59 -1.07 -3.50
C THR A 53 1.12 -1.47 -3.41
N LYS A 54 0.79 -2.55 -2.69
CA LYS A 54 -0.60 -2.97 -2.45
C LYS A 54 -1.40 -1.87 -1.74
N GLU A 55 -0.85 -1.29 -0.67
CA GLU A 55 -1.49 -0.20 0.08
C GLU A 55 -1.78 1.01 -0.82
N GLN A 56 -0.84 1.37 -1.68
CA GLN A 56 -1.01 2.48 -2.63
C GLN A 56 -2.11 2.21 -3.65
N LEU A 57 -2.17 1.00 -4.20
CA LEU A 57 -3.22 0.62 -5.15
C LEU A 57 -4.60 0.65 -4.48
N TRP A 58 -4.71 0.12 -3.26
CA TRP A 58 -5.95 0.18 -2.48
C TRP A 58 -6.37 1.62 -2.15
N SER A 59 -5.42 2.48 -1.79
CA SER A 59 -5.68 3.90 -1.53
C SER A 59 -6.21 4.61 -2.79
N GLN A 60 -5.60 4.35 -3.95
CA GLN A 60 -6.08 4.88 -5.24
C GLN A 60 -7.47 4.35 -5.59
N PHE A 61 -7.70 3.04 -5.41
CA PHE A 61 -8.99 2.40 -5.66
C PHE A 61 -10.10 3.02 -4.81
N ASN A 62 -9.84 3.24 -3.52
CA ASN A 62 -10.77 3.88 -2.60
C ASN A 62 -11.03 5.34 -2.98
N THR A 63 -10.00 6.07 -3.39
CA THR A 63 -10.14 7.46 -3.87
C THR A 63 -11.06 7.54 -5.09
N ILE A 64 -10.90 6.62 -6.05
CA ILE A 64 -11.78 6.56 -7.22
C ILE A 64 -13.22 6.25 -6.82
N ASN A 65 -13.44 5.30 -5.92
CA ASN A 65 -14.79 4.99 -5.43
C ASN A 65 -15.45 6.20 -4.76
N PHE A 66 -14.69 6.94 -3.93
CA PHE A 66 -15.21 8.14 -3.29
C PHE A 66 -15.61 9.20 -4.32
N LYS A 67 -14.76 9.49 -5.30
CA LYS A 67 -15.07 10.43 -6.40
C LYS A 67 -16.30 10.01 -7.19
N MET A 68 -16.44 8.72 -7.49
CA MET A 68 -17.63 8.20 -8.16
C MET A 68 -18.89 8.43 -7.33
N MET A 69 -18.83 8.22 -6.01
CA MET A 69 -19.97 8.46 -5.11
C MET A 69 -20.36 9.94 -5.06
N GLU A 70 -19.38 10.84 -5.02
CA GLU A 70 -19.62 12.30 -5.11
C GLU A 70 -20.29 12.67 -6.44
N LEU A 71 -19.79 12.16 -7.56
CA LEU A 71 -20.37 12.38 -8.89
C LEU A 71 -21.80 11.86 -8.99
N PHE A 72 -22.08 10.66 -8.44
CA PHE A 72 -23.47 10.17 -8.36
C PHE A 72 -24.36 11.09 -7.54
N ASN A 73 -23.83 11.71 -6.48
CA ASN A 73 -24.59 12.66 -5.69
C ASN A 73 -24.87 13.96 -6.45
N GLN A 74 -23.86 14.47 -7.16
CA GLN A 74 -24.00 15.65 -8.02
C GLN A 74 -25.01 15.40 -9.15
N MET A 75 -24.99 14.22 -9.77
CA MET A 75 -25.95 13.82 -10.80
C MET A 75 -27.40 13.75 -10.29
N ARG A 76 -27.61 13.48 -8.99
CA ARG A 76 -28.96 13.52 -8.40
C ARG A 76 -29.45 14.94 -8.12
N GLN A 77 -28.54 15.90 -8.07
CA GLN A 77 -28.81 17.30 -7.74
C GLN A 77 -28.76 18.20 -8.99
N SER A 78 -28.25 17.70 -10.11
CA SER A 78 -28.16 18.43 -11.37
C SER A 78 -29.55 18.77 -11.91
N SER A 79 -29.68 19.98 -12.43
CA SER A 79 -30.94 20.48 -13.00
C SER A 79 -30.90 20.53 -14.53
N SER A 80 -29.78 20.15 -15.14
CA SER A 80 -29.56 20.15 -16.59
C SER A 80 -29.15 18.77 -17.10
N SER A 81 -29.73 18.37 -18.24
CA SER A 81 -29.37 17.16 -18.98
C SER A 81 -27.90 17.16 -19.43
N GLU A 82 -27.34 18.35 -19.70
CA GLU A 82 -25.94 18.49 -20.13
C GLU A 82 -24.96 18.20 -18.99
N GLU A 83 -25.26 18.69 -17.78
CA GLU A 83 -24.49 18.39 -16.57
C GLU A 83 -24.55 16.90 -16.23
N GLU A 84 -25.74 16.28 -16.32
CA GLU A 84 -25.89 14.84 -16.14
C GLU A 84 -25.04 14.04 -17.13
N SER A 85 -25.03 14.44 -18.40
CA SER A 85 -24.23 13.76 -19.43
C SER A 85 -22.73 13.84 -19.12
N ALA A 86 -22.23 15.03 -18.79
CA ALA A 86 -20.82 15.23 -18.44
C ALA A 86 -20.42 14.40 -17.20
N ILE A 87 -21.29 14.34 -16.19
CA ILE A 87 -21.05 13.52 -15.00
C ILE A 87 -21.02 12.03 -15.34
N ARG A 88 -21.90 11.54 -16.23
CA ARG A 88 -21.89 10.14 -16.68
C ARG A 88 -20.58 9.77 -17.37
N ASP A 89 -20.05 10.65 -18.20
CA ASP A 89 -18.78 10.44 -18.89
C ASP A 89 -17.60 10.35 -17.90
N LEU A 90 -17.57 11.23 -16.89
CA LEU A 90 -16.57 11.17 -15.82
C LEU A 90 -16.68 9.88 -15.00
N ILE A 91 -17.89 9.46 -14.66
CA ILE A 91 -18.13 8.19 -13.96
C ILE A 91 -17.64 7.00 -14.81
N TRP A 92 -17.84 7.05 -16.14
CA TRP A 92 -17.36 6.00 -17.04
C TRP A 92 -15.82 5.91 -17.05
N GLN A 93 -15.13 7.05 -17.17
CA GLN A 93 -13.67 7.09 -17.10
C GLN A 93 -13.13 6.54 -15.77
N LEU A 94 -13.75 6.93 -14.66
CA LEU A 94 -13.39 6.43 -13.32
C LEU A 94 -13.64 4.93 -13.18
N LYS A 95 -14.69 4.38 -13.79
CA LYS A 95 -14.92 2.92 -13.82
C LYS A 95 -13.79 2.18 -14.52
N LEU A 96 -13.31 2.68 -15.66
CA LEU A 96 -12.20 2.07 -16.40
C LEU A 96 -10.92 2.07 -15.55
N GLN A 97 -10.59 3.20 -14.93
CA GLN A 97 -9.44 3.30 -14.02
C GLN A 97 -9.58 2.34 -12.83
N ARG A 98 -10.77 2.25 -12.23
CA ARG A 98 -11.04 1.32 -11.13
C ARG A 98 -10.86 -0.14 -11.53
N MET A 99 -11.30 -0.52 -12.74
CA MET A 99 -11.13 -1.88 -13.26
C MET A 99 -9.66 -2.23 -13.45
N ASP A 100 -8.85 -1.29 -13.95
CA ASP A 100 -7.41 -1.48 -14.09
C ASP A 100 -6.71 -1.66 -12.74
N LEU A 101 -7.03 -0.79 -11.76
CA LEU A 101 -6.52 -0.95 -10.39
C LEU A 101 -6.94 -2.29 -9.77
N ALA A 102 -8.18 -2.73 -9.97
CA ALA A 102 -8.65 -4.02 -9.46
C ALA A 102 -7.84 -5.20 -10.04
N LYS A 103 -7.43 -5.10 -11.31
CA LYS A 103 -6.57 -6.10 -11.96
C LYS A 103 -5.17 -6.09 -11.34
N GLN A 104 -4.56 -4.91 -11.18
CA GLN A 104 -3.24 -4.78 -10.56
C GLN A 104 -3.23 -5.30 -9.11
N ILE A 105 -4.26 -4.99 -8.33
CA ILE A 105 -4.43 -5.51 -6.97
C ILE A 105 -4.49 -7.05 -6.98
N LYS A 106 -5.29 -7.63 -7.89
CA LYS A 106 -5.42 -9.08 -8.00
C LYS A 106 -4.11 -9.77 -8.40
N GLU A 107 -3.26 -9.13 -9.20
CA GLU A 107 -1.97 -9.68 -9.60
C GLU A 107 -0.94 -9.64 -8.46
N LEU A 108 -1.11 -8.72 -7.50
CA LEU A 108 -0.21 -8.56 -6.36
C LEU A 108 -0.65 -9.29 -5.08
N CYS A 109 -1.92 -9.70 -4.99
CA CYS A 109 -2.49 -10.48 -3.89
C CYS A 109 -2.34 -11.98 -4.14
#